data_AF-A0AAN6XEI3-F1
#
_entry.id   AF-A0AAN6XEI3-F1
#
_cell.length_a   1.000
_cell.length_b   1.000
_cell.length_c   1.000
_cell.angle_alpha   90.00
_cell.angle_beta   90.00
_cell.angle_gamma   90.00
#
_symmetry.space_group_name_H-M   'P 1'
#
loop_
_entity.id
_entity.type
_entity.pdbx_description
1 polymer ?
#
loop_
_entity_poly.entity_id
_entity_poly.type
_entity_poly.pdbx_seq_one_letter_code
_entity_poly.pdbx_strand_id
1 'polypeptide(L)'
;MAPKVTTAAKMREPKIIEFGFDRGSVSYTPRQAHFDVSLYNLDTRSCIWLEVPWTLGNNDYDDGHDDLEDDVLIKIAAALREHLDNRAPTAGDPPQNFDFKVKEYGILLTAKTNSAGTGLQSSSHHLLEEYQLPSPINSKTVLRSELTEIRRLFYRVDLVEYSPSLSPPGSENGNRAAFKYEHSEARKMWTEIHILARLPPHPHLALLERLVLDELTQSRLVGFTMRYIANKPLDKSRPAFKLKWLRQLMQTIDDLNLKHGILHQDVADRNLIIDPDTDSIVLIDFNFASRLGLPISTSLYVEGTREGQDDVKGVAAFMYEYITRDPALGQDYALGEVDESSVMDSAKWVKHPSVELDAEVAEFYSELKTWVHRRRTGVQLTHYTQAPEHLEWPSIQTQSRAPRGKRGKPACLFLNWGRPSSAQVDPTRRLLATGRYADEEEAGQAADRAFAAECRKISKKRLSEASRLALSDVLFLSTVPPGRRVLRSGAVKRIDGAAGSRPATKGRGKRAGKVQGRKG
;
A
#
# COMPACT_ATOMS: atom_id res chain seq x y z
N MET A 1 47.95 -35.50 32.80
CA MET A 1 47.30 -34.21 33.10
C MET A 1 46.34 -33.90 31.95
N ALA A 2 45.03 -33.99 32.19
CA ALA A 2 44.02 -33.65 31.19
C ALA A 2 43.65 -32.15 31.31
N PRO A 3 43.45 -31.41 30.20
CA PRO A 3 43.08 -30.00 30.28
C PRO A 3 41.59 -29.88 30.61
N LYS A 4 41.30 -29.11 31.67
CA LYS A 4 39.95 -28.66 32.00
C LYS A 4 39.49 -27.66 30.93
N VAL A 5 38.48 -28.03 30.16
CA VAL A 5 37.72 -27.10 29.33
C VAL A 5 36.63 -26.49 30.22
N THR A 6 36.79 -25.22 30.58
CA THR A 6 35.76 -24.39 31.21
C THR A 6 35.26 -23.38 30.20
N THR A 7 34.16 -23.70 29.51
CA THR A 7 33.38 -22.75 28.71
C THR A 7 32.15 -22.33 29.53
N ALA A 8 32.32 -21.30 30.36
CA ALA A 8 31.18 -20.55 30.88
C ALA A 8 30.77 -19.55 29.79
N ALA A 9 29.68 -19.85 29.08
CA ALA A 9 29.03 -18.87 28.22
C ALA A 9 28.53 -17.73 29.12
N LYS A 10 29.19 -16.57 29.05
CA LYS A 10 28.67 -15.32 29.60
C LYS A 10 27.32 -15.05 28.92
N MET A 11 26.22 -15.25 29.64
CA MET A 11 24.93 -14.70 29.24
C MET A 11 25.13 -13.20 29.08
N ARG A 12 24.94 -12.70 27.86
CA ARG A 12 24.87 -11.26 27.60
C ARG A 12 23.71 -10.70 28.42
N GLU A 13 23.95 -9.64 29.18
CA GLU A 13 22.89 -8.87 29.82
C GLU A 13 21.84 -8.46 28.77
N PRO A 14 20.54 -8.50 29.08
CA PRO A 14 19.50 -8.09 28.15
C PRO A 14 19.73 -6.64 27.77
N LYS A 15 19.99 -6.39 26.49
CA LYS A 15 20.06 -5.03 25.94
C LYS A 15 18.71 -4.36 26.15
N ILE A 16 18.75 -3.16 26.74
CA ILE A 16 17.60 -2.28 26.88
C ILE A 16 17.13 -1.91 25.46
N ILE A 17 15.89 -2.27 25.12
CA ILE A 17 15.28 -1.87 23.87
C ILE A 17 14.91 -0.37 23.98
N GLU A 18 15.51 0.46 23.15
CA GLU A 18 15.07 1.86 22.97
C GLU A 18 13.99 1.93 21.88
N PHE A 19 12.91 2.65 22.19
CA PHE A 19 11.81 2.90 21.28
C PHE A 19 11.79 4.38 20.86
N GLY A 20 11.70 4.63 19.56
CA GLY A 20 11.40 5.94 18.99
C GLY A 20 9.91 6.10 18.68
N PHE A 21 9.41 7.33 18.69
CA PHE A 21 8.03 7.68 18.42
C PHE A 21 7.94 8.59 17.20
N ASP A 22 7.05 8.28 16.25
CA ASP A 22 6.73 9.15 15.12
C ASP A 22 5.19 9.25 15.00
N ARG A 23 4.66 10.47 14.88
CA ARG A 23 3.21 10.70 14.74
C ARG A 23 2.81 10.32 13.32
N GLY A 24 1.93 9.33 13.18
CA GLY A 24 1.34 8.95 11.89
C GLY A 24 0.23 9.90 11.44
N SER A 25 -0.39 9.59 10.30
CA SER A 25 -1.54 10.34 9.78
C SER A 25 -2.77 10.16 10.66
N VAL A 26 -3.50 11.26 10.93
CA VAL A 26 -4.84 11.19 11.54
C VAL A 26 -5.87 10.96 10.44
N SER A 27 -6.72 9.95 10.59
CA SER A 27 -7.83 9.73 9.68
C SER A 27 -9.18 9.93 10.38
N TYR A 28 -10.04 10.71 9.73
CA TYR A 28 -11.36 11.05 10.26
C TYR A 28 -12.44 10.25 9.55
N THR A 29 -13.27 9.56 10.34
CA THR A 29 -14.61 9.18 9.89
C THR A 29 -15.63 10.07 10.61
N PRO A 30 -16.86 10.25 10.07
CA PRO A 30 -17.88 11.07 10.72
C PRO A 30 -18.31 10.64 12.15
N ARG A 31 -17.71 9.58 12.71
CA ARG A 31 -18.07 9.00 14.01
C ARG A 31 -16.89 8.57 14.89
N GLN A 32 -15.67 8.47 14.34
CA GLN A 32 -14.46 8.03 15.05
C GLN A 32 -13.24 8.68 14.39
N ALA A 33 -12.35 9.26 15.20
CA ALA A 33 -11.00 9.56 14.78
C ALA A 33 -10.11 8.34 15.07
N HIS A 34 -9.15 8.09 14.19
CA HIS A 34 -8.18 7.01 14.36
C HIS A 34 -6.79 7.64 14.35
N PHE A 35 -5.99 7.29 15.35
CA PHE A 35 -4.58 7.68 15.41
C PHE A 35 -3.74 6.48 15.03
N ASP A 36 -2.86 6.67 14.06
CA ASP A 36 -1.83 5.71 13.71
C ASP A 36 -0.56 6.02 14.51
N VAL A 37 -0.21 5.13 15.43
CA VAL A 37 1.00 5.24 16.26
C VAL A 37 2.02 4.25 15.75
N SER A 38 3.20 4.73 15.40
CA SER A 38 4.31 3.85 15.05
C SER A 38 5.31 3.75 16.19
N LEU A 39 5.46 2.56 16.76
CA LEU A 39 6.52 2.26 17.73
C LEU A 39 7.64 1.53 17.02
N TYR A 40 8.83 2.11 16.99
CA TYR A 40 9.99 1.49 16.37
C TYR A 40 10.93 0.95 17.42
N ASN A 41 11.29 -0.32 17.32
CA ASN A 41 12.43 -0.85 18.06
C ASN A 41 13.71 -0.46 17.32
N LEU A 42 14.54 0.39 17.94
CA LEU A 42 15.77 0.91 17.34
C LEU A 42 16.81 -0.19 17.05
N ASP A 43 16.81 -1.25 17.85
CA ASP A 43 17.72 -2.39 17.72
C ASP A 43 17.21 -3.46 16.75
N THR A 44 15.91 -3.77 16.76
CA THR A 44 15.32 -4.90 16.00
C THR A 44 14.60 -4.49 14.72
N ARG A 45 14.63 -3.20 14.35
CA ARG A 45 14.14 -2.71 13.03
C ARG A 45 12.67 -3.03 12.77
N SER A 46 11.91 -3.21 13.84
CA SER A 46 10.50 -3.59 13.82
C SER A 46 9.66 -2.37 14.12
N CYS A 47 8.55 -2.17 13.39
CA CYS A 47 7.57 -1.12 13.66
C CYS A 47 6.24 -1.73 14.08
N ILE A 48 5.72 -1.35 15.23
CA ILE A 48 4.34 -1.68 15.59
C ILE A 48 3.48 -0.51 15.15
N TRP A 49 2.51 -0.75 14.26
CA TRP A 49 1.48 0.24 13.97
C TRP A 49 0.29 -0.01 14.88
N LEU A 50 -0.11 1.02 15.60
CA LEU A 50 -1.27 0.99 16.47
C LEU A 50 -2.33 1.90 15.90
N GLU A 51 -3.44 1.32 15.48
CA GLU A 51 -4.66 2.08 15.23
C GLU A 51 -5.38 2.23 16.56
N VAL A 52 -5.27 3.41 17.17
CA VAL A 52 -5.96 3.72 18.43
C VAL A 52 -7.32 4.32 18.09
N PRO A 53 -8.43 3.60 18.33
CA PRO A 53 -9.75 4.15 18.09
C PRO A 53 -10.02 5.26 19.09
N TRP A 54 -10.26 6.48 18.60
CA TRP A 54 -10.66 7.61 19.41
C TRP A 54 -12.18 7.69 19.48
N THR A 55 -12.72 7.34 20.64
CA THR A 55 -14.11 7.56 20.98
C THR A 55 -14.25 8.98 21.52
N LEU A 56 -14.55 9.92 20.62
CA LEU A 56 -15.00 11.26 21.03
C LEU A 56 -16.29 11.12 21.83
N GLY A 57 -16.20 11.33 23.14
CA GLY A 57 -17.35 11.74 23.94
C GLY A 57 -17.69 13.19 23.62
N ASN A 58 -18.38 13.45 22.51
CA ASN A 58 -19.22 14.62 22.15
C ASN A 58 -18.88 16.06 22.59
N ASN A 59 -17.74 16.37 23.20
CA ASN A 59 -17.47 17.68 23.76
C ASN A 59 -16.51 18.50 22.90
N ASP A 60 -16.82 19.79 22.85
CA ASP A 60 -16.25 20.84 22.02
C ASP A 60 -14.71 20.85 22.02
N TYR A 61 -14.16 21.14 20.83
CA TYR A 61 -12.74 21.37 20.59
C TYR A 61 -12.30 22.63 21.35
N ASP A 62 -11.83 22.46 22.58
CA ASP A 62 -11.14 23.50 23.34
C ASP A 62 -9.63 23.25 23.27
N ASP A 63 -8.84 24.31 23.15
CA ASP A 63 -7.44 24.34 22.70
C ASP A 63 -6.41 23.66 23.66
N GLY A 64 -6.89 22.90 24.66
CA GLY A 64 -6.08 22.15 25.64
C GLY A 64 -5.96 20.65 25.35
N HIS A 65 -6.31 20.19 24.13
CA HIS A 65 -6.42 18.77 23.82
C HIS A 65 -5.12 18.09 23.34
N ASP A 66 -4.14 18.84 22.84
CA ASP A 66 -2.87 18.28 22.33
C ASP A 66 -2.07 17.58 23.44
N ASP A 67 -2.09 18.11 24.67
CA ASP A 67 -1.35 17.55 25.80
C ASP A 67 -1.95 16.21 26.27
N LEU A 68 -3.28 16.05 26.18
CA LEU A 68 -3.97 14.82 26.59
C LEU A 68 -3.74 13.68 25.59
N GLU A 69 -3.54 14.02 24.31
CA GLU A 69 -3.24 13.09 23.24
C GLU A 69 -1.84 12.47 23.43
N ASP A 70 -0.82 13.30 23.63
CA ASP A 70 0.55 12.83 23.88
C ASP A 70 0.63 11.96 25.13
N ASP A 71 -0.10 12.32 26.19
CA ASP A 71 -0.13 11.58 27.44
C ASP A 71 -0.68 10.15 27.28
N VAL A 72 -1.73 9.97 26.47
CA VAL A 72 -2.31 8.66 26.18
C VAL A 72 -1.36 7.85 25.30
N LEU A 73 -0.76 8.46 24.29
CA LEU A 73 0.19 7.81 23.39
C LEU A 73 1.45 7.35 24.13
N ILE A 74 2.00 8.19 25.02
CA ILE A 74 3.12 7.84 25.91
C ILE A 74 2.75 6.68 26.82
N LYS A 75 1.54 6.66 27.40
CA LYS A 75 1.07 5.55 28.26
C LYS A 75 0.93 4.23 27.48
N ILE A 76 0.41 4.28 26.26
CA ILE A 76 0.31 3.11 25.37
C ILE A 76 1.71 2.58 25.02
N ALA A 77 2.60 3.47 24.61
CA ALA A 77 3.98 3.13 24.27
C ALA A 77 4.71 2.51 25.46
N ALA A 78 4.57 3.08 26.67
CA ALA A 78 5.15 2.57 27.90
C ALA A 78 4.61 1.18 28.26
N ALA A 79 3.30 0.97 28.18
CA ALA A 79 2.67 -0.33 28.48
C ALA A 79 3.08 -1.41 27.47
N LEU A 80 3.22 -1.06 26.19
CA LEU A 80 3.72 -1.97 25.17
C LEU A 80 5.19 -2.30 25.36
N ARG A 81 6.02 -1.30 25.67
CA ARG A 81 7.42 -1.48 26.02
C ARG A 81 7.58 -2.43 27.19
N GLU A 82 6.87 -2.17 28.30
CA GLU A 82 6.88 -3.05 29.48
C GLU A 82 6.47 -4.49 29.12
N HIS A 83 5.47 -4.67 28.27
CA HIS A 83 5.06 -6.00 27.82
C HIS A 83 6.15 -6.72 26.99
N LEU A 84 6.83 -5.99 26.12
CA LEU A 84 7.88 -6.52 25.27
C LEU A 84 9.15 -6.83 26.07
N ASP A 85 9.57 -5.93 26.96
CA ASP A 85 10.75 -6.08 27.81
C ASP A 85 10.61 -7.23 28.82
N ASN A 86 9.41 -7.44 29.37
CA ASN A 86 9.12 -8.53 30.31
C ASN A 86 9.04 -9.92 29.65
N ARG A 87 9.03 -10.00 28.31
CA ARG A 87 9.20 -11.27 27.59
C ARG A 87 10.67 -11.41 27.23
N ALA A 88 11.41 -12.16 28.06
CA ALA A 88 12.76 -12.59 27.69
C ALA A 88 12.71 -13.25 26.30
N PRO A 89 13.52 -12.82 25.32
CA PRO A 89 13.60 -13.48 24.03
C PRO A 89 14.15 -14.88 24.26
N THR A 90 13.26 -15.86 24.35
CA THR A 90 13.63 -17.26 24.21
C THR A 90 14.23 -17.43 22.83
N ALA A 91 15.54 -17.71 22.77
CA ALA A 91 16.28 -17.90 21.54
C ALA A 91 15.54 -18.92 20.64
N GLY A 92 14.83 -18.44 19.63
CA GLY A 92 14.08 -19.27 18.69
C GLY A 92 12.60 -18.90 18.49
N ASP A 93 12.01 -17.99 19.27
CA ASP A 93 10.65 -17.53 18.99
C ASP A 93 10.68 -16.47 17.87
N PRO A 94 10.09 -16.74 16.68
CA PRO A 94 9.97 -15.73 15.65
C PRO A 94 9.09 -14.59 16.19
N PRO A 95 9.31 -13.34 15.78
CA PRO A 95 8.48 -12.23 16.20
C PRO A 95 7.04 -12.49 15.75
N GLN A 96 6.22 -12.87 16.72
CA GLN A 96 4.86 -13.29 16.49
C GLN A 96 4.00 -12.06 16.21
N ASN A 97 2.96 -12.23 15.39
CA ASN A 97 1.90 -11.23 15.30
C ASN A 97 1.20 -11.16 16.67
N PHE A 98 1.29 -10.00 17.31
CA PHE A 98 0.63 -9.74 18.59
C PHE A 98 -0.71 -9.06 18.34
N ASP A 99 -1.77 -9.64 18.91
CA ASP A 99 -3.03 -8.93 19.05
C ASP A 99 -2.99 -8.22 20.41
N PHE A 100 -2.81 -6.90 20.39
CA PHE A 100 -2.94 -6.08 21.59
C PHE A 100 -4.33 -5.47 21.66
N LYS A 101 -4.90 -5.47 22.86
CA LYS A 101 -6.13 -4.74 23.15
C LYS A 101 -5.77 -3.62 24.10
N VAL A 102 -6.09 -2.39 23.72
CA VAL A 102 -5.92 -1.21 24.56
C VAL A 102 -7.31 -0.67 24.91
N LYS A 103 -7.52 -0.30 26.18
CA LYS A 103 -8.74 0.38 26.65
C LYS A 103 -8.69 1.88 26.30
N GLU A 104 -9.83 2.58 26.36
CA GLU A 104 -9.81 4.05 26.53
C GLU A 104 -8.81 4.39 27.64
N TYR A 105 -7.95 5.40 27.45
CA TYR A 105 -6.88 5.82 28.38
C TYR A 105 -5.57 5.01 28.36
N GLY A 106 -5.33 4.18 27.34
CA GLY A 106 -4.00 3.62 27.10
C GLY A 106 -3.59 2.42 27.97
N ILE A 107 -4.55 1.83 28.69
CA ILE A 107 -4.31 0.62 29.47
C ILE A 107 -4.29 -0.60 28.54
N LEU A 108 -3.16 -1.29 28.47
CA LEU A 108 -3.01 -2.56 27.77
C LEU A 108 -3.85 -3.65 28.49
N LEU A 109 -4.96 -4.05 27.87
CA LEU A 109 -5.87 -5.06 28.41
C LEU A 109 -5.34 -6.48 28.27
N THR A 110 -4.88 -6.80 27.06
CA THR A 110 -4.35 -8.13 26.74
C THR A 110 -3.36 -8.00 25.61
N ALA A 111 -2.24 -8.68 25.72
CA ALA A 111 -1.33 -8.98 24.62
C ALA A 111 -1.36 -10.49 24.41
N LYS A 112 -2.02 -10.94 23.35
CA LYS A 112 -2.07 -12.38 23.02
C LYS A 112 -1.16 -12.63 21.83
N THR A 113 -0.15 -13.45 22.06
CA THR A 113 0.52 -14.17 20.98
C THR A 113 -0.50 -15.12 20.37
N ASN A 114 -0.90 -14.85 19.12
CA ASN A 114 -1.99 -15.59 18.52
C ASN A 114 -1.50 -16.96 18.04
N SER A 115 -1.41 -17.91 18.97
CA SER A 115 -1.15 -19.31 18.68
C SER A 115 -2.41 -19.92 18.05
N ALA A 116 -2.44 -19.97 16.72
CA ALA A 116 -3.39 -20.70 15.89
C ALA A 116 -4.84 -20.15 15.79
N GLY A 117 -5.20 -19.68 14.59
CA GLY A 117 -6.48 -20.03 13.97
C GLY A 117 -7.58 -18.99 13.92
N THR A 118 -7.42 -17.78 14.47
CA THR A 118 -8.46 -16.75 14.36
C THR A 118 -8.24 -15.83 13.18
N GLY A 119 -8.07 -16.38 11.96
CA GLY A 119 -8.11 -15.61 10.70
C GLY A 119 -7.63 -14.18 10.83
N LEU A 120 -6.44 -13.98 11.42
CA LEU A 120 -5.77 -12.69 11.39
C LEU A 120 -5.82 -12.32 9.92
N GLN A 121 -6.43 -11.17 9.63
CA GLN A 121 -6.44 -10.63 8.29
C GLN A 121 -5.00 -10.75 7.82
N SER A 122 -4.79 -11.72 6.94
CA SER A 122 -3.60 -11.83 6.13
C SER A 122 -3.21 -10.42 5.76
N SER A 123 -1.91 -10.12 5.74
CA SER A 123 -1.37 -8.89 5.18
C SER A 123 -2.33 -8.39 4.09
N SER A 124 -2.86 -7.18 4.27
CA SER A 124 -3.95 -6.60 3.47
C SER A 124 -3.71 -6.70 1.95
N HIS A 125 -2.47 -6.98 1.56
CA HIS A 125 -2.03 -7.48 0.26
C HIS A 125 -2.95 -8.53 -0.37
N HIS A 126 -3.29 -8.24 -1.61
CA HIS A 126 -4.00 -9.10 -2.54
C HIS A 126 -3.14 -10.28 -3.00
N LEU A 127 -3.80 -11.38 -3.34
CA LEU A 127 -3.11 -12.52 -3.98
C LEU A 127 -2.65 -12.10 -5.38
N LEU A 128 -1.49 -12.58 -5.82
CA LEU A 128 -0.93 -12.30 -7.14
C LEU A 128 -1.94 -12.63 -8.26
N GLU A 129 -2.65 -13.75 -8.14
CA GLU A 129 -3.68 -14.19 -9.08
C GLU A 129 -4.86 -13.21 -9.19
N GLU A 130 -5.17 -12.45 -8.13
CA GLU A 130 -6.26 -11.47 -8.15
C GLU A 130 -5.95 -10.30 -9.10
N TYR A 131 -4.67 -9.92 -9.23
CA TYR A 131 -4.23 -8.83 -10.11
C TYR A 131 -4.33 -9.17 -11.59
N GLN A 132 -4.42 -10.45 -11.99
CA GLN A 132 -4.57 -10.83 -13.41
C GLN A 132 -3.54 -10.10 -14.31
N LEU A 133 -2.26 -10.09 -13.91
CA LEU A 133 -1.20 -9.37 -14.60
C LEU A 133 -0.79 -10.07 -15.91
N PRO A 134 -0.31 -9.32 -16.92
CA PRO A 134 0.13 -9.91 -18.17
C PRO A 134 1.38 -10.81 -17.99
N SER A 135 1.52 -11.79 -18.90
CA SER A 135 2.43 -12.92 -18.76
C SER A 135 3.95 -12.64 -18.67
N PRO A 136 4.54 -11.52 -19.17
CA PRO A 136 5.96 -11.29 -18.88
C PRO A 136 6.19 -10.77 -17.45
N ILE A 137 5.20 -10.13 -16.83
CA ILE A 137 5.32 -9.57 -15.47
C ILE A 137 4.84 -10.55 -14.41
N ASN A 138 3.73 -11.25 -14.67
CA ASN A 138 3.15 -12.21 -13.71
C ASN A 138 4.11 -13.37 -13.34
N SER A 139 5.07 -13.67 -14.22
CA SER A 139 6.10 -14.69 -14.00
C SER A 139 7.39 -14.15 -13.36
N LYS A 140 7.54 -12.83 -13.27
CA LYS A 140 8.72 -12.17 -12.69
C LYS A 140 8.45 -11.83 -11.24
N THR A 141 8.53 -12.85 -10.39
CA THR A 141 8.37 -12.71 -8.95
C THR A 141 9.72 -12.84 -8.23
N VAL A 142 9.78 -12.31 -7.01
CA VAL A 142 10.90 -12.43 -6.07
C VAL A 142 10.35 -12.39 -4.65
N LEU A 143 10.97 -13.12 -3.72
CA LEU A 143 10.65 -13.03 -2.30
C LEU A 143 11.40 -11.86 -1.65
N ARG A 144 10.89 -11.33 -0.54
CA ARG A 144 11.59 -10.26 0.21
C ARG A 144 12.94 -10.74 0.74
N SER A 145 13.03 -12.00 1.14
CA SER A 145 14.24 -12.66 1.63
C SER A 145 15.32 -12.81 0.56
N GLU A 146 14.95 -12.72 -0.72
CA GLU A 146 15.88 -12.75 -1.86
C GLU A 146 16.44 -11.36 -2.21
N LEU A 147 15.95 -10.31 -1.55
CA LEU A 147 16.41 -8.94 -1.72
C LEU A 147 17.29 -8.54 -0.54
N THR A 148 18.50 -8.09 -0.83
CA THR A 148 19.40 -7.50 0.17
C THR A 148 19.10 -6.01 0.27
N GLU A 149 18.72 -5.51 1.43
CA GLU A 149 18.54 -4.07 1.62
C GLU A 149 19.91 -3.39 1.73
N ILE A 150 20.20 -2.45 0.82
CA ILE A 150 21.42 -1.63 0.88
C ILE A 150 21.18 -0.42 1.80
N ARG A 151 20.10 0.31 1.54
CA ARG A 151 19.70 1.50 2.32
C ARG A 151 18.26 1.90 1.96
N ARG A 152 17.66 2.74 2.80
CA ARG A 152 16.41 3.40 2.45
C ARG A 152 16.63 4.57 1.49
N LEU A 153 15.76 4.69 0.48
CA LEU A 153 15.70 5.83 -0.43
C LEU A 153 14.66 6.85 0.05
N PHE A 154 13.44 6.38 0.30
CA PHE A 154 12.29 7.18 0.73
C PHE A 154 11.40 6.39 1.67
N TYR A 155 10.37 7.03 2.23
CA TYR A 155 9.34 6.32 2.95
C TYR A 155 8.76 5.21 2.05
N ARG A 156 8.89 3.96 2.52
CA ARG A 156 8.45 2.74 1.81
C ARG A 156 9.14 2.46 0.47
N VAL A 157 10.33 3.03 0.25
CA VAL A 157 11.17 2.73 -0.91
C VAL A 157 12.59 2.46 -0.46
N ASP A 158 13.04 1.22 -0.65
CA ASP A 158 14.39 0.79 -0.29
C ASP A 158 15.24 0.56 -1.55
N LEU A 159 16.51 0.94 -1.50
CA LEU A 159 17.51 0.48 -2.45
C LEU A 159 17.89 -0.94 -2.06
N VAL A 160 17.63 -1.89 -2.95
CA VAL A 160 17.91 -3.30 -2.73
C VAL A 160 18.87 -3.85 -3.78
N GLU A 161 19.46 -4.99 -3.48
CA GLU A 161 20.23 -5.81 -4.39
C GLU A 161 19.60 -7.19 -4.53
N TYR A 162 19.37 -7.63 -5.78
CA TYR A 162 18.95 -8.99 -6.08
C TYR A 162 20.00 -10.02 -5.64
N SER A 163 19.54 -11.20 -5.25
CA SER A 163 20.43 -12.35 -5.07
C SER A 163 21.20 -12.65 -6.37
N PRO A 164 22.44 -13.18 -6.30
CA PRO A 164 23.24 -13.51 -7.49
C PRO A 164 22.53 -14.43 -8.50
N SER A 165 21.57 -15.24 -8.05
CA SER A 165 20.77 -16.13 -8.90
C SER A 165 19.70 -15.41 -9.72
N LEU A 166 19.32 -14.19 -9.33
CA LEU A 166 18.30 -13.37 -9.99
C LEU A 166 18.90 -12.27 -10.87
N SER A 167 20.23 -12.14 -10.84
CA SER A 167 21.03 -11.17 -11.58
C SER A 167 20.95 -11.37 -13.09
N PRO A 168 20.62 -10.32 -13.86
CA PRO A 168 20.85 -10.34 -15.30
C PRO A 168 22.35 -10.48 -15.58
N PRO A 169 22.78 -11.42 -16.44
CA PRO A 169 24.19 -11.53 -16.81
C PRO A 169 24.66 -10.26 -17.54
N GLY A 170 25.78 -9.69 -17.11
CA GLY A 170 26.50 -8.63 -17.85
C GLY A 170 26.18 -7.19 -17.47
N SER A 171 25.54 -6.93 -16.33
CA SER A 171 25.26 -5.55 -15.90
C SER A 171 26.14 -5.13 -14.70
N GLU A 172 27.04 -4.16 -14.93
CA GLU A 172 28.02 -3.64 -13.95
C GLU A 172 27.36 -2.92 -12.76
N ASN A 173 26.11 -2.45 -12.93
CA ASN A 173 25.24 -1.91 -11.87
C ASN A 173 24.05 -2.85 -11.55
N GLY A 174 24.08 -4.08 -12.08
CA GLY A 174 22.90 -4.81 -12.55
C GLY A 174 22.01 -5.55 -11.58
N ASN A 175 22.37 -5.55 -10.32
CA ASN A 175 21.55 -6.18 -9.30
C ASN A 175 20.75 -5.20 -8.48
N ARG A 176 20.97 -3.89 -8.66
CA ARG A 176 20.32 -2.90 -7.82
C ARG A 176 18.95 -2.53 -8.36
N ALA A 177 17.98 -2.51 -7.46
CA ALA A 177 16.62 -2.09 -7.75
C ALA A 177 16.09 -1.18 -6.65
N ALA A 178 15.11 -0.34 -7.01
CA ALA A 178 14.30 0.37 -6.04
C ALA A 178 13.09 -0.51 -5.69
N PHE A 179 13.02 -1.01 -4.46
CA PHE A 179 11.90 -1.79 -3.95
C PHE A 179 10.88 -0.87 -3.28
N LYS A 180 9.71 -0.73 -3.90
CA LYS A 180 8.56 -0.01 -3.36
C LYS A 180 7.56 -1.00 -2.76
N TYR A 181 7.06 -0.72 -1.56
CA TYR A 181 6.11 -1.58 -0.86
C TYR A 181 5.02 -0.77 -0.15
N GLU A 182 3.86 -1.37 0.15
CA GLU A 182 2.72 -0.63 0.71
C GLU A 182 1.89 -1.53 1.62
N HIS A 183 1.72 -1.15 2.89
CA HIS A 183 1.06 -1.97 3.90
C HIS A 183 -0.34 -1.47 4.28
N SER A 184 -0.60 -0.16 4.19
CA SER A 184 -1.89 0.43 4.59
C SER A 184 -2.76 0.80 3.39
N GLU A 185 -2.14 1.08 2.25
CA GLU A 185 -2.84 1.58 1.06
C GLU A 185 -2.81 0.59 -0.11
N ALA A 186 -3.14 -0.68 0.14
CA ALA A 186 -3.17 -1.74 -0.88
C ALA A 186 -3.94 -1.36 -2.16
N ARG A 187 -4.89 -0.41 -2.08
CA ARG A 187 -5.62 0.14 -3.23
C ARG A 187 -4.79 1.06 -4.13
N LYS A 188 -3.95 1.94 -3.57
CA LYS A 188 -3.06 2.78 -4.38
C LYS A 188 -2.04 1.92 -5.11
N MET A 189 -1.46 0.97 -4.38
CA MET A 189 -0.58 -0.04 -4.94
C MET A 189 -1.26 -0.87 -6.04
N TRP A 190 -2.53 -1.23 -5.88
CA TRP A 190 -3.29 -1.95 -6.92
C TRP A 190 -3.24 -1.21 -8.25
N THR A 191 -3.68 0.05 -8.26
CA THR A 191 -3.72 0.88 -9.46
C THR A 191 -2.33 1.11 -10.05
N GLU A 192 -1.35 1.45 -9.20
CA GLU A 192 0.02 1.68 -9.65
C GLU A 192 0.64 0.43 -10.32
N ILE A 193 0.53 -0.74 -9.68
CA ILE A 193 1.05 -1.99 -10.25
C ILE A 193 0.38 -2.31 -11.57
N HIS A 194 -0.93 -2.10 -11.69
CA HIS A 194 -1.65 -2.32 -12.93
C HIS A 194 -1.17 -1.43 -14.06
N ILE A 195 -0.94 -0.14 -13.79
CA ILE A 195 -0.40 0.82 -14.77
C ILE A 195 1.01 0.41 -15.17
N LEU A 196 1.93 0.26 -14.21
CA LEU A 196 3.34 -0.01 -14.49
C LEU A 196 3.59 -1.38 -15.13
N ALA A 197 2.74 -2.39 -14.87
CA ALA A 197 2.85 -3.70 -15.47
C ALA A 197 2.28 -3.79 -16.90
N ARG A 198 1.46 -2.80 -17.33
CA ARG A 198 0.76 -2.82 -18.62
C ARG A 198 1.26 -1.76 -19.59
N LEU A 199 1.92 -0.71 -19.10
CA LEU A 199 2.55 0.28 -19.97
C LEU A 199 3.65 -0.39 -20.82
N PRO A 200 3.75 -0.03 -22.12
CA PRO A 200 4.84 -0.50 -22.96
C PRO A 200 6.19 0.06 -22.46
N PRO A 201 7.33 -0.59 -22.80
CA PRO A 201 8.65 -0.06 -22.49
C PRO A 201 8.78 1.40 -22.95
N HIS A 202 9.16 2.29 -22.03
CA HIS A 202 9.27 3.72 -22.30
C HIS A 202 10.55 4.28 -21.66
N PRO A 203 11.39 5.04 -22.40
CA PRO A 203 12.70 5.50 -21.92
C PRO A 203 12.62 6.53 -20.78
N HIS A 204 11.47 7.18 -20.62
CA HIS A 204 11.25 8.24 -19.62
C HIS A 204 10.29 7.83 -18.50
N LEU A 205 10.00 6.53 -18.36
CA LEU A 205 9.20 5.98 -17.27
C LEU A 205 10.01 4.92 -16.51
N ALA A 206 9.95 4.96 -15.18
CA ALA A 206 10.46 3.85 -14.37
C ALA A 206 9.39 2.76 -14.26
N LEU A 207 9.47 1.77 -15.13
CA LEU A 207 8.52 0.66 -15.15
C LEU A 207 8.87 -0.43 -14.12
N LEU A 208 7.86 -1.21 -13.80
CA LEU A 208 7.96 -2.35 -12.90
C LEU A 208 8.83 -3.46 -13.51
N GLU A 209 9.80 -3.93 -12.74
CA GLU A 209 10.72 -5.01 -13.13
C GLU A 209 10.28 -6.37 -12.60
N ARG A 210 10.05 -6.46 -11.28
CA ARG A 210 9.59 -7.68 -10.61
C ARG A 210 8.58 -7.39 -9.51
N LEU A 211 7.72 -8.36 -9.28
CA LEU A 211 6.72 -8.40 -8.22
C LEU A 211 7.33 -9.01 -6.96
N VAL A 212 7.15 -8.37 -5.81
CA VAL A 212 7.70 -8.85 -4.53
C VAL A 212 6.62 -9.53 -3.72
N LEU A 213 6.81 -10.81 -3.41
CA LEU A 213 5.85 -11.62 -2.67
C LEU A 213 6.24 -11.76 -1.19
N ASP A 214 5.25 -12.10 -0.35
CA ASP A 214 5.48 -12.39 1.07
C ASP A 214 6.09 -13.78 1.29
N GLU A 215 6.86 -13.95 2.36
CA GLU A 215 7.52 -15.22 2.70
C GLU A 215 6.53 -16.30 3.14
N LEU A 216 5.43 -15.91 3.79
CA LEU A 216 4.53 -16.82 4.49
C LEU A 216 3.70 -17.64 3.50
N THR A 217 3.16 -16.96 2.49
CA THR A 217 2.25 -17.55 1.51
C THR A 217 2.85 -17.64 0.12
N GLN A 218 3.93 -16.91 -0.16
CA GLN A 218 4.59 -16.83 -1.47
C GLN A 218 3.60 -16.56 -2.61
N SER A 219 2.50 -15.88 -2.30
CA SER A 219 1.40 -15.65 -3.22
C SER A 219 0.75 -14.29 -3.01
N ARG A 220 1.09 -13.54 -1.96
CA ARG A 220 0.56 -12.19 -1.75
C ARG A 220 1.58 -11.15 -2.13
N LEU A 221 1.09 -10.14 -2.84
CA LEU A 221 1.92 -9.09 -3.40
C LEU A 221 2.18 -8.00 -2.37
N VAL A 222 3.42 -7.94 -1.87
CA VAL A 222 3.86 -6.94 -0.89
C VAL A 222 4.23 -5.62 -1.56
N GLY A 223 4.73 -5.69 -2.79
CA GLY A 223 5.17 -4.55 -3.55
C GLY A 223 5.83 -4.96 -4.84
N PHE A 224 6.71 -4.10 -5.35
CA PHE A 224 7.38 -4.32 -6.62
C PHE A 224 8.72 -3.61 -6.66
N THR A 225 9.57 -4.05 -7.57
CA THR A 225 10.88 -3.46 -7.84
C THR A 225 10.86 -2.74 -9.18
N MET A 226 11.64 -1.67 -9.27
CA MET A 226 11.89 -0.91 -10.49
C MET A 226 13.40 -0.75 -10.68
N ARG A 227 13.83 -0.45 -11.91
CA ARG A 227 15.23 -0.09 -12.21
C ARG A 227 15.69 0.99 -11.24
N TYR A 228 16.80 0.74 -10.55
CA TYR A 228 17.45 1.79 -9.77
C TYR A 228 18.17 2.76 -10.71
N ILE A 229 17.83 4.05 -10.61
CA ILE A 229 18.57 5.13 -11.27
C ILE A 229 19.47 5.76 -10.22
N ALA A 230 20.78 5.80 -10.50
CA ALA A 230 21.81 6.27 -9.57
C ALA A 230 21.86 7.80 -9.45
N ASN A 231 20.70 8.41 -9.36
CA ASN A 231 20.52 9.82 -9.09
C ASN A 231 19.32 9.97 -8.14
N LYS A 232 19.36 10.99 -7.30
CA LYS A 232 18.20 11.27 -6.45
C LYS A 232 17.12 11.98 -7.33
N PRO A 233 15.86 12.09 -6.90
CA PRO A 233 14.87 12.94 -7.57
C PRO A 233 15.29 14.39 -7.64
N LEU A 234 14.78 15.17 -8.59
CA LEU A 234 15.06 16.59 -8.70
C LEU A 234 14.72 17.27 -7.37
N ASP A 235 15.62 18.15 -6.95
CA ASP A 235 15.44 19.01 -5.78
C ASP A 235 16.02 20.40 -6.10
N LYS A 236 15.95 21.30 -5.13
CA LYS A 236 16.36 22.70 -5.30
C LYS A 236 17.87 22.91 -5.44
N SER A 237 18.70 21.88 -5.26
CA SER A 237 20.17 21.97 -5.13
C SER A 237 20.96 21.47 -6.34
N ARG A 238 20.34 21.39 -7.52
CA ARG A 238 20.73 20.45 -8.59
C ARG A 238 21.03 21.07 -9.94
N PRO A 239 21.70 20.31 -10.85
CA PRO A 239 22.32 20.84 -12.06
C PRO A 239 21.36 21.60 -12.94
N ALA A 240 21.94 22.45 -13.81
CA ALA A 240 21.23 23.18 -14.84
C ALA A 240 20.13 22.33 -15.50
N PHE A 241 18.88 22.77 -15.36
CA PHE A 241 17.75 22.09 -15.96
C PHE A 241 17.76 22.32 -17.47
N LYS A 242 17.63 21.23 -18.22
CA LYS A 242 17.78 21.25 -19.66
C LYS A 242 16.44 21.41 -20.39
N LEU A 243 16.40 22.22 -21.43
CA LEU A 243 15.21 22.39 -22.27
C LEU A 243 14.77 21.07 -22.91
N LYS A 244 15.72 20.19 -23.22
CA LYS A 244 15.41 18.83 -23.71
C LYS A 244 14.64 18.00 -22.69
N TRP A 245 14.87 18.18 -21.38
CA TRP A 245 14.17 17.43 -20.34
C TRP A 245 12.71 17.88 -20.24
N LEU A 246 12.43 19.19 -20.38
CA LEU A 246 11.06 19.68 -20.50
C LEU A 246 10.33 19.03 -21.71
N ARG A 247 10.99 19.00 -22.88
CA ARG A 247 10.41 18.36 -24.08
C ARG A 247 10.12 16.87 -23.87
N GLN A 248 11.04 16.14 -23.26
CA GLN A 248 10.86 14.72 -22.91
C GLN A 248 9.70 14.52 -21.93
N LEU A 249 9.56 15.37 -20.90
CA LEU A 249 8.47 15.31 -19.94
C LEU A 249 7.12 15.57 -20.61
N MET A 250 7.00 16.65 -21.41
CA MET A 250 5.77 16.95 -22.16
C MET A 250 5.35 15.81 -23.09
N GLN A 251 6.31 15.20 -23.79
CA GLN A 251 6.04 14.04 -24.65
C GLN A 251 5.58 12.82 -23.84
N THR A 252 6.20 12.58 -22.68
CA THR A 252 5.83 11.47 -21.79
C THR A 252 4.41 11.65 -21.25
N ILE A 253 4.04 12.88 -20.87
CA ILE A 253 2.68 13.21 -20.45
C ILE A 253 1.69 13.05 -21.60
N ASP A 254 2.01 13.53 -22.80
CA ASP A 254 1.17 13.34 -23.99
C ASP A 254 0.95 11.84 -24.27
N ASP A 255 1.99 11.01 -24.16
CA ASP A 255 1.88 9.56 -24.37
C ASP A 255 0.96 8.91 -23.31
N LEU A 256 1.16 9.22 -22.02
CA LEU A 256 0.29 8.71 -20.95
C LEU A 256 -1.17 9.14 -21.16
N ASN A 257 -1.39 10.43 -21.39
CA ASN A 257 -2.72 11.03 -21.42
C ASN A 257 -3.48 10.66 -22.70
N LEU A 258 -2.83 10.80 -23.86
CA LEU A 258 -3.46 10.70 -25.17
C LEU A 258 -3.41 9.30 -25.76
N LYS A 259 -2.36 8.50 -25.50
CA LYS A 259 -2.26 7.14 -26.03
C LYS A 259 -2.88 6.13 -25.08
N HIS A 260 -2.61 6.26 -23.77
CA HIS A 260 -2.99 5.26 -22.78
C HIS A 260 -4.20 5.65 -21.91
N GLY A 261 -4.65 6.90 -21.97
CA GLY A 261 -5.78 7.38 -21.17
C GLY A 261 -5.47 7.37 -19.67
N ILE A 262 -4.20 7.56 -19.29
CA ILE A 262 -3.72 7.58 -17.91
C ILE A 262 -3.33 9.00 -17.52
N LEU A 263 -3.78 9.44 -16.35
CA LEU A 263 -3.33 10.66 -15.69
C LEU A 263 -2.35 10.29 -14.58
N HIS A 264 -1.22 10.99 -14.47
CA HIS A 264 -0.26 10.83 -13.39
C HIS A 264 -0.74 11.52 -12.10
N GLN A 265 -1.32 12.71 -12.23
CA GLN A 265 -1.90 13.56 -11.18
C GLN A 265 -0.94 14.14 -10.13
N ASP A 266 0.32 13.71 -10.11
CA ASP A 266 1.35 14.21 -9.19
C ASP A 266 2.68 14.53 -9.89
N VAL A 267 2.62 15.31 -10.98
CA VAL A 267 3.85 15.76 -11.67
C VAL A 267 4.51 16.87 -10.86
N ALA A 268 5.63 16.54 -10.22
CA ALA A 268 6.42 17.42 -9.36
C ALA A 268 7.90 17.03 -9.38
N ASP A 269 8.79 17.90 -8.91
CA ASP A 269 10.25 17.68 -8.87
C ASP A 269 10.65 16.38 -8.13
N ARG A 270 10.00 16.10 -6.98
CA ARG A 270 10.17 14.87 -6.20
C ARG A 270 9.90 13.58 -6.97
N ASN A 271 9.15 13.67 -8.08
CA ASN A 271 8.75 12.54 -8.91
C ASN A 271 9.49 12.50 -10.26
N LEU A 272 10.56 13.29 -10.41
CA LEU A 272 11.37 13.36 -11.62
C LEU A 272 12.83 13.02 -11.29
N ILE A 273 13.44 12.08 -12.02
CA ILE A 273 14.86 11.73 -11.89
C ILE A 273 15.55 12.00 -13.21
N ILE A 274 16.78 12.52 -13.17
CA ILE A 274 17.65 12.55 -14.36
C ILE A 274 18.50 11.28 -14.37
N ASP A 275 18.30 10.42 -15.36
CA ASP A 275 19.13 9.25 -15.59
C ASP A 275 20.52 9.69 -16.07
N PRO A 276 21.58 9.50 -15.27
CA PRO A 276 22.92 9.96 -15.63
C PRO A 276 23.50 9.21 -16.85
N ASP A 277 23.03 7.99 -17.11
CA ASP A 277 23.54 7.15 -18.20
C ASP A 277 23.02 7.63 -19.57
N THR A 278 21.79 8.14 -19.59
CA THR A 278 21.08 8.54 -20.82
C THR A 278 20.89 10.05 -20.95
N ASP A 279 21.19 10.81 -19.89
CA ASP A 279 20.96 12.25 -19.78
C ASP A 279 19.50 12.62 -20.11
N SER A 280 18.57 11.81 -19.60
CA SER A 280 17.13 11.89 -19.84
C SER A 280 16.35 12.04 -18.54
N ILE A 281 15.22 12.75 -18.62
CA ILE A 281 14.27 12.79 -17.52
C ILE A 281 13.47 11.48 -17.45
N VAL A 282 13.19 11.04 -16.24
CA VAL A 282 12.38 9.86 -15.95
C VAL A 282 11.33 10.23 -14.91
N LEU A 283 10.06 9.98 -15.25
CA LEU A 283 8.93 10.13 -14.36
C LEU A 283 8.76 8.85 -13.52
N ILE A 284 8.57 9.05 -12.21
CA ILE A 284 8.39 7.98 -11.21
C ILE A 284 7.13 8.25 -10.37
N ASP A 285 6.78 7.29 -9.52
CA ASP A 285 5.73 7.36 -8.49
C ASP A 285 4.29 7.58 -9.01
N PHE A 286 3.67 6.47 -9.41
CA PHE A 286 2.32 6.44 -9.96
C PHE A 286 1.25 6.20 -8.87
N ASN A 287 1.55 6.50 -7.60
CA ASN A 287 0.63 6.30 -6.47
C ASN A 287 -0.71 7.05 -6.61
N PHE A 288 -0.69 8.18 -7.31
CA PHE A 288 -1.89 8.99 -7.60
C PHE A 288 -2.40 8.81 -9.02
N ALA A 289 -1.75 7.98 -9.83
CA ALA A 289 -2.14 7.81 -11.21
C ALA A 289 -3.51 7.12 -11.31
N SER A 290 -4.27 7.42 -12.37
CA SER A 290 -5.60 6.85 -12.60
C SER A 290 -5.96 6.80 -14.08
N ARG A 291 -6.96 5.98 -14.42
CA ARG A 291 -7.64 6.11 -15.72
C ARG A 291 -8.41 7.43 -15.79
N LEU A 292 -8.22 8.14 -16.89
CA LEU A 292 -8.90 9.38 -17.22
C LEU A 292 -10.42 9.22 -17.21
N GLY A 293 -11.11 10.17 -16.57
CA GLY A 293 -12.57 10.27 -16.63
C GLY A 293 -13.32 9.34 -15.66
N LEU A 294 -12.61 8.61 -14.80
CA LEU A 294 -13.24 7.87 -13.71
C LEU A 294 -13.51 8.81 -12.53
N PRO A 295 -14.73 8.81 -11.95
CA PRO A 295 -15.02 9.61 -10.78
C PRO A 295 -14.30 9.05 -9.56
N ILE A 296 -13.86 9.94 -8.66
CA ILE A 296 -13.37 9.50 -7.35
C ILE A 296 -14.53 8.80 -6.63
N SER A 297 -14.38 7.49 -6.40
CA SER A 297 -15.35 6.75 -5.59
C SER A 297 -15.30 7.25 -4.13
N THR A 298 -16.38 7.89 -3.69
CA THR A 298 -16.57 8.46 -2.34
C THR A 298 -16.66 7.40 -1.23
N SER A 299 -16.63 6.11 -1.56
CA SER A 299 -16.75 5.03 -0.58
C SER A 299 -15.43 4.36 -0.20
N LEU A 300 -14.31 5.10 -0.27
CA LEU A 300 -12.93 4.76 0.12
C LEU A 300 -11.98 4.51 -1.08
N TYR A 301 -11.60 5.55 -1.84
CA TYR A 301 -10.48 5.59 -2.80
C TYR A 301 -10.20 4.28 -3.58
N VAL A 302 -10.86 4.09 -4.73
CA VAL A 302 -10.64 2.91 -5.59
C VAL A 302 -9.92 3.27 -6.88
N GLU A 303 -10.27 4.39 -7.51
CA GLU A 303 -9.62 4.94 -8.69
C GLU A 303 -10.34 6.27 -8.99
N GLY A 304 -9.67 7.24 -9.61
CA GLY A 304 -10.39 8.39 -10.16
C GLY A 304 -9.54 9.63 -10.36
N THR A 305 -10.04 10.47 -11.27
CA THR A 305 -9.50 11.80 -11.56
C THR A 305 -9.88 12.75 -10.43
N ARG A 306 -8.88 13.34 -9.79
CA ARG A 306 -9.05 14.37 -8.78
C ARG A 306 -9.45 15.67 -9.45
N GLU A 307 -10.47 16.31 -8.88
CA GLU A 307 -10.97 17.58 -9.42
C GLU A 307 -9.84 18.62 -9.43
N GLY A 308 -9.68 19.29 -10.57
CA GLY A 308 -8.64 20.31 -10.77
C GLY A 308 -7.20 19.78 -10.90
N GLN A 309 -6.98 18.46 -10.82
CA GLN A 309 -5.68 17.83 -11.09
C GLN A 309 -5.60 17.38 -12.54
N ASP A 310 -4.66 17.95 -13.27
CA ASP A 310 -4.38 17.69 -14.68
C ASP A 310 -2.87 17.72 -14.89
N ASP A 311 -2.34 16.77 -15.65
CA ASP A 311 -0.90 16.63 -15.86
C ASP A 311 -0.32 17.81 -16.64
N VAL A 312 -1.10 18.43 -17.54
CA VAL A 312 -0.67 19.63 -18.28
C VAL A 312 -0.42 20.78 -17.31
N LYS A 313 -1.35 20.98 -16.38
CA LYS A 313 -1.21 21.94 -15.30
C LYS A 313 -0.06 21.57 -14.34
N GLY A 314 0.13 20.28 -14.07
CA GLY A 314 1.24 19.76 -13.26
C GLY A 314 2.61 20.13 -13.83
N VAL A 315 2.83 19.89 -15.13
CA VAL A 315 4.07 20.28 -15.82
C VAL A 315 4.27 21.80 -15.79
N ALA A 316 3.20 22.58 -16.02
CA ALA A 316 3.29 24.04 -15.99
C ALA A 316 3.64 24.59 -14.60
N ALA A 317 2.97 24.09 -13.56
CA ALA A 317 3.24 24.46 -12.18
C ALA A 317 4.66 24.07 -11.76
N PHE A 318 5.10 22.85 -12.11
CA PHE A 318 6.47 22.39 -11.86
C PHE A 318 7.51 23.31 -12.50
N MET A 319 7.37 23.63 -13.79
CA MET A 319 8.37 24.47 -14.48
C MET A 319 8.39 25.89 -13.92
N TYR A 320 7.23 26.45 -13.60
CA TYR A 320 7.15 27.75 -12.94
C TYR A 320 7.82 27.73 -11.57
N GLU A 321 7.51 26.76 -10.69
CA GLU A 321 8.15 26.62 -9.38
C GLU A 321 9.67 26.45 -9.53
N TYR A 322 10.09 25.59 -10.45
CA TYR A 322 11.50 25.27 -10.61
C TYR A 322 12.32 26.51 -11.01
N ILE A 323 11.81 27.31 -11.96
CA ILE A 323 12.50 28.48 -12.50
C ILE A 323 12.46 29.67 -11.54
N THR A 324 11.28 29.94 -10.96
CA THR A 324 11.03 31.15 -10.16
C THR A 324 11.36 30.98 -8.69
N ARG A 325 11.35 29.72 -8.21
CA ARG A 325 11.38 29.38 -6.77
C ARG A 325 10.33 30.13 -5.96
N ASP A 326 9.18 30.42 -6.58
CA ASP A 326 8.08 31.14 -5.96
C ASP A 326 7.62 30.43 -4.67
N PRO A 327 7.82 31.03 -3.49
CA PRO A 327 7.46 30.41 -2.23
C PRO A 327 5.94 30.23 -2.08
N ALA A 328 5.12 30.92 -2.88
CA ALA A 328 3.67 30.80 -2.83
C ALA A 328 3.14 29.42 -3.27
N LEU A 329 3.92 28.67 -4.07
CA LEU A 329 3.59 27.29 -4.41
C LEU A 329 4.09 26.30 -3.35
N GLY A 330 5.03 26.68 -2.48
CA GLY A 330 5.59 25.76 -1.49
C GLY A 330 6.20 24.49 -2.11
N GLN A 331 6.58 23.53 -1.26
CA GLN A 331 7.15 22.25 -1.70
C GLN A 331 6.07 21.19 -2.00
N ASP A 332 4.89 21.34 -1.39
CA ASP A 332 3.78 20.40 -1.45
C ASP A 332 2.47 21.10 -1.88
N TYR A 333 2.52 21.93 -2.93
CA TYR A 333 1.28 22.52 -3.44
C TYR A 333 0.27 21.42 -3.77
N ALA A 334 -0.97 21.62 -3.33
CA ALA A 334 -2.09 20.87 -3.83
C ALA A 334 -2.32 21.27 -5.28
N LEU A 335 -1.94 20.42 -6.24
CA LEU A 335 -2.09 20.72 -7.67
C LEU A 335 -3.50 21.19 -8.03
N GLY A 336 -4.54 20.67 -7.36
CA GLY A 336 -5.93 21.10 -7.56
C GLY A 336 -6.16 22.60 -7.34
N GLU A 337 -5.42 23.21 -6.41
CA GLU A 337 -5.58 24.60 -5.98
C GLU A 337 -4.76 25.60 -6.81
N VAL A 338 -3.78 25.13 -7.58
CA VAL A 338 -2.96 26.00 -8.41
C VAL A 338 -3.80 26.65 -9.50
N ASP A 339 -3.69 27.97 -9.66
CA ASP A 339 -4.29 28.67 -10.80
C ASP A 339 -3.36 28.59 -12.02
N GLU A 340 -3.78 27.87 -13.06
CA GLU A 340 -3.03 27.73 -14.32
C GLU A 340 -2.75 29.10 -14.95
N SER A 341 -3.69 30.03 -14.88
CA SER A 341 -3.51 31.36 -15.48
C SER A 341 -2.43 32.16 -14.77
N SER A 342 -2.30 32.00 -13.45
CA SER A 342 -1.25 32.62 -12.64
C SER A 342 0.13 32.07 -12.99
N VAL A 343 0.30 30.75 -13.09
CA VAL A 343 1.61 30.15 -13.40
C VAL A 343 2.01 30.31 -14.87
N MET A 344 1.05 30.62 -15.75
CA MET A 344 1.30 30.90 -17.17
C MET A 344 1.44 32.39 -17.49
N ASP A 345 1.38 33.27 -16.49
CA ASP A 345 1.61 34.71 -16.66
C ASP A 345 3.09 34.99 -16.93
N SER A 346 3.41 35.40 -18.17
CA SER A 346 4.77 35.70 -18.60
C SER A 346 5.47 36.75 -17.72
N ALA A 347 4.73 37.67 -17.09
CA ALA A 347 5.32 38.71 -16.25
C ALA A 347 5.93 38.14 -14.96
N LYS A 348 5.50 36.94 -14.54
CA LYS A 348 5.97 36.28 -13.31
C LYS A 348 7.15 35.33 -13.54
N TRP A 349 7.51 35.04 -14.79
CA TRP A 349 8.61 34.12 -15.14
C TRP A 349 9.99 34.79 -14.98
N VAL A 350 10.29 35.20 -13.76
CA VAL A 350 11.58 35.76 -13.38
C VAL A 350 12.47 34.66 -12.83
N LYS A 351 13.62 34.42 -13.46
CA LYS A 351 14.57 33.38 -13.02
C LYS A 351 15.07 33.68 -11.61
N HIS A 352 14.96 32.71 -10.70
CA HIS A 352 15.62 32.80 -9.41
C HIS A 352 17.16 32.77 -9.58
N PRO A 353 17.95 33.55 -8.81
CA PRO A 353 19.40 33.60 -8.97
C PRO A 353 20.11 32.25 -8.79
N SER A 354 19.56 31.35 -7.98
CA SER A 354 20.13 30.02 -7.74
C SER A 354 19.76 28.98 -8.80
N VAL A 355 18.99 29.34 -9.82
CA VAL A 355 18.54 28.41 -10.86
C VAL A 355 19.44 28.49 -12.08
N GLU A 356 19.98 27.34 -12.44
CA GLU A 356 20.75 27.13 -13.65
C GLU A 356 19.85 26.51 -14.73
N LEU A 357 19.97 27.00 -15.96
CA LEU A 357 19.25 26.51 -17.14
C LEU A 357 20.24 26.42 -18.31
N ASP A 358 20.03 25.49 -19.22
CA ASP A 358 20.84 25.38 -20.45
C ASP A 358 20.35 26.29 -21.60
N ALA A 359 19.24 26.98 -21.40
CA ALA A 359 18.62 27.90 -22.34
C ALA A 359 17.95 29.07 -21.59
N GLU A 360 17.58 30.12 -22.33
CA GLU A 360 16.92 31.29 -21.77
C GLU A 360 15.51 30.95 -21.27
N VAL A 361 15.06 31.63 -20.19
CA VAL A 361 13.70 31.43 -19.62
C VAL A 361 12.61 31.60 -20.67
N ALA A 362 12.80 32.53 -21.61
CA ALA A 362 11.87 32.78 -22.70
C ALA A 362 11.66 31.54 -23.60
N GLU A 363 12.68 30.71 -23.80
CA GLU A 363 12.58 29.48 -24.59
C GLU A 363 11.76 28.43 -23.85
N PHE A 364 12.03 28.20 -22.56
CA PHE A 364 11.23 27.30 -21.72
C PHE A 364 9.75 27.73 -21.70
N TYR A 365 9.50 29.01 -21.45
CA TYR A 365 8.14 29.56 -21.42
C TYR A 365 7.44 29.41 -22.77
N SER A 366 8.11 29.72 -23.89
CA SER A 366 7.53 29.65 -25.22
C SER A 366 7.16 28.20 -25.60
N GLU A 367 8.04 27.24 -25.31
CA GLU A 367 7.81 25.81 -25.55
C GLU A 367 6.63 25.30 -24.72
N LEU A 368 6.63 25.57 -23.42
CA LEU A 368 5.55 25.18 -22.52
C LEU A 368 4.22 25.83 -22.92
N LYS A 369 4.20 27.14 -23.20
CA LYS A 369 3.00 27.87 -23.62
C LYS A 369 2.41 27.31 -24.90
N THR A 370 3.25 27.00 -25.89
CA THR A 370 2.82 26.40 -27.15
C THR A 370 2.21 25.03 -26.91
N TRP A 371 2.86 24.20 -26.08
CA TRP A 371 2.36 22.89 -25.70
C TRP A 371 1.02 22.97 -24.96
N VAL A 372 0.92 23.79 -23.91
CA VAL A 372 -0.32 24.02 -23.15
C VAL A 372 -1.43 24.49 -24.09
N HIS A 373 -1.18 25.49 -24.94
CA HIS A 373 -2.17 25.97 -25.90
C HIS A 373 -2.67 24.86 -26.82
N ARG A 374 -1.76 24.07 -27.40
CA ARG A 374 -2.11 22.89 -28.21
C ARG A 374 -2.94 21.88 -27.41
N ARG A 375 -2.58 21.64 -26.15
CA ARG A 375 -3.31 20.72 -25.27
C ARG A 375 -4.67 21.24 -24.85
N ARG A 376 -4.92 22.56 -24.81
CA ARG A 376 -6.24 23.13 -24.51
C ARG A 376 -7.14 23.27 -25.74
N THR A 377 -6.56 23.43 -26.92
CA THR A 377 -7.31 23.61 -28.18
C THR A 377 -7.48 22.33 -28.99
N GLY A 378 -6.63 21.33 -28.76
CA GLY A 378 -6.65 20.06 -29.44
C GLY A 378 -7.69 19.07 -28.89
N VAL A 379 -7.54 17.81 -29.28
CA VAL A 379 -8.42 16.71 -28.84
C VAL A 379 -8.38 16.56 -27.32
N GLN A 380 -9.53 16.77 -26.69
CA GLN A 380 -9.75 16.50 -25.27
C GLN A 380 -10.35 15.12 -25.12
N LEU A 381 -9.60 14.21 -24.52
CA LEU A 381 -10.17 12.96 -24.06
C LEU A 381 -10.92 13.25 -22.75
N THR A 382 -12.16 12.79 -22.64
CA THR A 382 -12.99 12.86 -21.43
C THR A 382 -13.07 11.53 -20.70
N HIS A 383 -12.65 10.45 -21.36
CA HIS A 383 -12.67 9.11 -20.79
C HIS A 383 -11.51 8.28 -21.37
N TYR A 384 -10.88 7.45 -20.54
CA TYR A 384 -9.69 6.67 -20.93
C TYR A 384 -9.92 5.79 -22.16
N THR A 385 -11.12 5.22 -22.34
CA THR A 385 -11.44 4.36 -23.51
C THR A 385 -11.42 5.08 -24.86
N GLN A 386 -11.34 6.41 -24.87
CA GLN A 386 -11.14 7.19 -26.10
C GLN A 386 -9.68 7.20 -26.55
N ALA A 387 -8.75 6.81 -25.67
CA ALA A 387 -7.34 6.67 -26.03
C ALA A 387 -7.14 5.40 -26.90
N PRO A 388 -6.31 5.48 -27.95
CA PRO A 388 -6.15 4.40 -28.93
C PRO A 388 -5.53 3.13 -28.32
N GLU A 389 -4.72 3.28 -27.27
CA GLU A 389 -4.02 2.20 -26.57
C GLU A 389 -4.37 2.23 -25.07
N HIS A 390 -5.64 2.48 -24.78
CA HIS A 390 -6.13 2.55 -23.40
C HIS A 390 -5.88 1.24 -22.65
N LEU A 391 -5.54 1.39 -21.38
CA LEU A 391 -5.24 0.25 -20.51
C LEU A 391 -6.49 -0.21 -19.77
N GLU A 392 -6.67 -1.52 -19.69
CA GLU A 392 -7.77 -2.17 -18.96
C GLU A 392 -7.25 -3.09 -17.87
N TRP A 393 -7.93 -3.04 -16.72
CA TRP A 393 -7.68 -3.95 -15.60
C TRP A 393 -8.92 -4.13 -14.73
N PRO A 394 -9.02 -5.28 -14.03
CA PRO A 394 -10.10 -5.51 -13.08
C PRO A 394 -10.10 -4.42 -12.00
N SER A 395 -11.29 -3.91 -11.69
CA SER A 395 -11.49 -3.15 -10.47
C SER A 395 -11.06 -4.01 -9.29
N ILE A 396 -10.49 -3.37 -8.27
CA ILE A 396 -10.16 -4.06 -7.03
C ILE A 396 -11.42 -4.80 -6.58
N GLN A 397 -11.34 -6.14 -6.51
CA GLN A 397 -12.43 -6.89 -5.92
C GLN A 397 -12.51 -6.37 -4.49
N THR A 398 -13.61 -5.72 -4.12
CA THR A 398 -13.85 -5.39 -2.72
C THR A 398 -13.76 -6.72 -2.01
N GLN A 399 -12.63 -6.97 -1.32
CA GLN A 399 -12.40 -8.19 -0.56
C GLN A 399 -13.73 -8.46 0.12
N SER A 400 -14.38 -9.61 -0.19
CA SER A 400 -15.71 -9.91 0.29
C SER A 400 -15.67 -9.61 1.77
N ARG A 401 -16.33 -8.50 2.19
CA ARG A 401 -16.03 -7.83 3.47
C ARG A 401 -15.78 -8.93 4.48
N ALA A 402 -14.53 -9.10 4.95
CA ALA A 402 -14.25 -10.08 5.99
C ALA A 402 -15.36 -9.86 7.02
N PRO A 403 -16.22 -10.88 7.26
CA PRO A 403 -17.58 -10.67 7.74
C PRO A 403 -17.51 -9.69 8.88
N ARG A 404 -18.04 -8.47 8.67
CA ARG A 404 -17.84 -7.33 9.56
C ARG A 404 -17.99 -7.89 10.97
N GLY A 405 -16.87 -7.99 11.68
CA GLY A 405 -16.88 -8.45 13.04
C GLY A 405 -17.95 -7.63 13.73
N LYS A 406 -18.90 -8.28 14.42
CA LYS A 406 -19.97 -7.60 15.15
C LYS A 406 -19.39 -6.35 15.81
N ARG A 407 -20.03 -5.19 15.61
CA ARG A 407 -19.64 -3.89 16.21
C ARG A 407 -19.27 -4.14 17.68
N GLY A 408 -18.07 -3.69 18.09
CA GLY A 408 -17.51 -3.93 19.42
C GLY A 408 -16.32 -4.90 19.47
N LYS A 409 -15.80 -5.37 18.32
CA LYS A 409 -14.47 -5.99 18.31
C LYS A 409 -13.39 -4.90 18.35
N PRO A 410 -12.42 -4.99 19.28
CA PRO A 410 -11.31 -4.04 19.37
C PRO A 410 -10.49 -4.04 18.08
N ALA A 411 -9.84 -2.91 17.79
CA ALA A 411 -8.95 -2.71 16.66
C ALA A 411 -7.97 -3.89 16.54
N CYS A 412 -7.85 -4.44 15.33
CA CYS A 412 -6.83 -5.45 15.05
C CYS A 412 -5.52 -4.71 14.80
N LEU A 413 -4.51 -5.05 15.58
CA LEU A 413 -3.20 -4.43 15.46
C LEU A 413 -2.36 -5.18 14.44
N PHE A 414 -1.70 -4.42 13.57
CA PHE A 414 -0.84 -4.95 12.53
C PHE A 414 0.61 -4.70 12.89
N LEU A 415 1.40 -5.77 12.96
CA LEU A 415 2.84 -5.67 13.06
C LEU A 415 3.41 -5.36 11.68
N ASN A 416 4.15 -4.27 11.55
CA ASN A 416 4.73 -3.86 10.28
C ASN A 416 6.25 -3.87 10.32
N TRP A 417 6.86 -4.36 9.26
CA TRP A 417 8.29 -4.39 9.12
C TRP A 417 8.77 -3.08 8.50
N GLY A 418 8.75 -2.01 9.30
CA GLY A 418 9.25 -0.70 8.94
C GLY A 418 10.46 -0.32 9.77
N ARG A 419 11.65 -0.24 9.17
CA ARG A 419 12.83 0.34 9.83
C ARG A 419 12.72 1.87 9.87
N PRO A 420 13.00 2.61 10.95
CA PRO A 420 13.12 4.07 10.86
C PRO A 420 14.34 4.46 10.00
N SER A 421 14.31 5.65 9.40
CA SER A 421 15.43 6.15 8.58
C SER A 421 16.73 6.32 9.38
N SER A 422 16.63 6.49 10.70
CA SER A 422 17.72 6.67 11.65
C SER A 422 18.34 5.37 12.20
N ALA A 423 17.78 4.20 11.89
CA ALA A 423 18.27 2.94 12.47
C ALA A 423 19.70 2.62 12.01
N GLN A 424 20.58 2.28 12.96
CA GLN A 424 21.94 1.83 12.64
C GLN A 424 21.92 0.42 12.06
N VAL A 425 22.59 0.26 10.91
CA VAL A 425 22.80 -1.04 10.26
C VAL A 425 24.25 -1.43 10.51
N ASP A 426 24.48 -2.58 11.15
CA ASP A 426 25.78 -3.25 11.14
C ASP A 426 26.15 -3.55 9.67
N PRO A 427 27.15 -2.85 9.12
CA PRO A 427 27.53 -2.96 7.72
C PRO A 427 28.27 -4.27 7.42
N THR A 428 28.66 -5.03 8.45
CA THR A 428 29.37 -6.31 8.30
C THR A 428 28.42 -7.48 8.07
N ARG A 429 27.12 -7.28 8.30
CA ARG A 429 26.08 -8.30 8.17
C ARG A 429 25.17 -7.94 7.00
N ARG A 430 24.75 -8.96 6.25
CA ARG A 430 23.84 -8.82 5.10
C ARG A 430 22.41 -8.59 5.58
N LEU A 431 21.89 -7.37 5.44
CA LEU A 431 20.51 -7.05 5.76
C LEU A 431 19.58 -7.43 4.60
N LEU A 432 18.50 -8.15 4.88
CA LEU A 432 17.48 -8.51 3.90
C LEU A 432 16.33 -7.50 3.91
N ALA A 433 15.57 -7.42 2.81
CA ALA A 433 14.38 -6.56 2.72
C ALA A 433 13.21 -7.02 3.61
N THR A 434 13.37 -8.15 4.32
CA THR A 434 12.50 -8.55 5.44
C THR A 434 12.73 -7.69 6.69
N GLY A 435 13.83 -6.91 6.72
CA GLY A 435 14.28 -6.14 7.88
C GLY A 435 15.21 -6.93 8.81
N ARG A 436 15.42 -8.23 8.55
CA ARG A 436 16.31 -9.11 9.33
C ARG A 436 17.67 -9.29 8.66
N TYR A 437 18.67 -9.64 9.45
CA TYR A 437 19.92 -10.09 8.87
C TYR A 437 19.82 -11.51 8.30
N ALA A 438 20.63 -11.84 7.30
CA ALA A 438 20.58 -13.14 6.63
C ALA A 438 20.80 -14.32 7.59
N ASP A 439 21.70 -14.18 8.57
CA ASP A 439 21.96 -15.17 9.62
C ASP A 439 20.81 -15.29 10.64
N GLU A 440 20.01 -14.23 10.85
CA GLU A 440 18.78 -14.26 11.64
C GLU A 440 17.61 -14.88 10.85
N GLU A 441 17.57 -14.63 9.54
CA GLU A 441 16.51 -15.11 8.65
C GLU A 441 16.51 -16.63 8.55
N GLU A 442 17.67 -17.28 8.43
CA GLU A 442 17.75 -18.74 8.38
C GLU A 442 17.16 -19.40 9.64
N ALA A 443 17.48 -18.84 10.81
CA ALA A 443 16.93 -19.29 12.09
C ALA A 443 15.42 -19.02 12.17
N GLY A 444 14.98 -17.82 11.75
CA GLY A 444 13.57 -17.45 11.71
C GLY A 444 12.75 -18.34 10.79
N GLN A 445 13.22 -18.59 9.56
CA GLN A 445 12.54 -19.47 8.61
C GLN A 445 12.48 -20.92 9.09
N ALA A 446 13.51 -21.41 9.78
CA ALA A 446 13.46 -22.73 10.40
C ALA A 446 12.35 -22.80 11.47
N ALA A 447 12.23 -21.76 12.29
CA ALA A 447 11.17 -21.65 13.29
C ALA A 447 9.78 -21.55 12.65
N ASP A 448 9.61 -20.72 11.60
CA ASP A 448 8.35 -20.55 10.88
C ASP A 448 7.91 -21.84 10.18
N ARG A 449 8.85 -22.58 9.56
CA ARG A 449 8.57 -23.90 8.97
C ARG A 449 8.15 -24.93 10.02
N ALA A 450 8.82 -24.94 11.18
CA ALA A 450 8.46 -25.81 12.29
C ALA A 450 7.05 -25.48 12.82
N PHE A 451 6.75 -24.19 12.99
CA PHE A 451 5.44 -23.71 13.39
C PHE A 451 4.34 -24.07 12.38
N ALA A 452 4.56 -23.81 11.09
CA ALA A 452 3.61 -24.18 10.03
C ALA A 452 3.40 -25.71 9.93
N ALA A 453 4.43 -26.51 10.18
CA ALA A 453 4.30 -27.96 10.29
C ALA A 453 3.43 -28.37 11.49
N GLU A 454 3.60 -27.73 12.65
CA GLU A 454 2.80 -27.98 13.84
C GLU A 454 1.34 -27.56 13.66
N CYS A 455 1.07 -26.38 13.08
CA CYS A 455 -0.28 -25.97 12.72
C CYS A 455 -0.96 -26.95 11.76
N ARG A 456 -0.22 -27.51 10.78
CA ARG A 456 -0.76 -28.54 9.87
C ARG A 456 -1.11 -29.83 10.62
N LYS A 457 -0.31 -30.25 11.60
CA LYS A 457 -0.64 -31.42 12.44
C LYS A 457 -1.89 -31.17 13.28
N ILE A 458 -2.00 -30.01 13.93
CA ILE A 458 -3.18 -29.63 14.73
C ILE A 458 -4.44 -29.60 13.87
N SER A 459 -4.37 -28.98 12.68
CA SER A 459 -5.49 -28.93 11.74
C SER A 459 -5.92 -30.32 11.27
N LYS A 460 -4.97 -31.21 10.92
CA LYS A 460 -5.27 -32.61 10.57
C LYS A 460 -5.89 -33.37 11.74
N LYS A 461 -5.40 -33.17 12.96
CA LYS A 461 -5.98 -33.77 14.17
C LYS A 461 -7.41 -33.32 14.39
N ARG A 462 -7.68 -32.01 14.31
CA ARG A 462 -9.03 -31.44 14.42
C ARG A 462 -9.98 -31.92 13.33
N LEU A 463 -9.53 -32.01 12.08
CA LEU A 463 -10.30 -32.60 10.99
C LEU A 463 -10.62 -34.07 11.29
N SER A 464 -9.65 -34.85 11.78
CA SER A 464 -9.87 -36.26 12.13
C SER A 464 -10.82 -36.46 13.32
N GLU A 465 -10.78 -35.57 14.32
CA GLU A 465 -11.70 -35.58 15.46
C GLU A 465 -13.10 -35.16 15.05
N ALA A 466 -13.24 -34.14 14.20
CA ALA A 466 -14.52 -33.73 13.63
C ALA A 466 -15.13 -34.83 12.74
N SER A 467 -14.31 -35.51 11.92
CA SER A 467 -14.76 -36.67 11.16
C SER A 467 -15.16 -37.85 12.04
N ARG A 468 -14.46 -38.08 13.17
CA ARG A 468 -14.84 -39.11 14.15
C ARG A 468 -16.15 -38.80 14.86
N LEU A 469 -16.38 -37.54 15.24
CA LEU A 469 -17.65 -37.09 15.83
C LEU A 469 -18.82 -37.22 14.85
N ALA A 470 -18.60 -36.84 13.58
CA ALA A 470 -19.60 -37.04 12.53
C ALA A 470 -19.91 -38.54 12.29
N LEU A 471 -18.90 -39.41 12.36
CA LEU A 471 -19.08 -40.86 12.24
C LEU A 471 -19.74 -41.47 13.49
N SER A 472 -19.47 -40.96 14.70
CA SER A 472 -20.14 -41.43 15.91
C SER A 472 -21.62 -41.03 15.92
N ASP A 473 -21.98 -39.86 15.41
CA ASP A 473 -23.38 -39.44 15.28
C ASP A 473 -24.14 -40.30 14.25
N VAL A 474 -23.48 -40.70 13.16
CA VAL A 474 -24.04 -41.64 12.17
C VAL A 474 -24.19 -43.05 12.75
N LEU A 475 -23.23 -43.51 13.56
CA LEU A 475 -23.30 -44.82 14.23
C LEU A 475 -24.33 -44.85 15.37
N PHE A 476 -24.52 -43.74 16.09
CA PHE A 476 -25.55 -43.63 17.14
C PHE A 476 -26.98 -43.67 16.56
N LEU A 477 -27.15 -43.23 15.30
CA LEU A 477 -28.42 -43.39 14.56
C LEU A 477 -28.64 -44.82 14.02
N SER A 478 -27.62 -45.68 14.04
CA SER A 478 -27.70 -47.06 13.54
C SER A 478 -27.95 -48.13 14.62
N THR A 479 -27.91 -47.75 15.90
CA THR A 479 -28.12 -48.68 17.04
C THR A 479 -29.51 -48.62 17.67
N VAL A 480 -30.52 -48.06 16.99
CA VAL A 480 -31.91 -48.15 17.46
C VAL A 480 -32.44 -49.57 17.16
N PRO A 481 -32.85 -50.35 18.18
CA PRO A 481 -33.37 -51.70 17.95
C PRO A 481 -34.69 -51.63 17.16
N PRO A 482 -34.95 -52.57 16.25
CA PRO A 482 -36.22 -52.64 15.54
C PRO A 482 -37.28 -53.20 16.50
N GLY A 483 -37.95 -52.32 17.25
CA GLY A 483 -39.04 -52.79 18.10
C GLY A 483 -39.58 -51.80 19.12
N ARG A 484 -40.42 -50.86 18.68
CA ARG A 484 -41.79 -50.69 19.22
C ARG A 484 -42.48 -49.54 18.50
N ARG A 485 -43.53 -49.90 17.76
CA ARG A 485 -44.59 -48.99 17.34
C ARG A 485 -45.20 -48.33 18.57
N VAL A 486 -45.24 -47.00 18.59
CA VAL A 486 -46.27 -46.25 19.30
C VAL A 486 -47.00 -45.41 18.28
N LEU A 487 -48.25 -45.80 18.03
CA LEU A 487 -49.26 -45.02 17.33
C LEU A 487 -49.53 -43.74 18.14
N ARG A 488 -49.35 -42.56 17.53
CA ARG A 488 -50.25 -41.43 17.78
C ARG A 488 -50.60 -40.72 16.47
N SER A 489 -51.91 -40.67 16.30
CA SER A 489 -52.76 -40.08 15.28
C SER A 489 -52.58 -38.57 15.11
N GLY A 490 -52.74 -38.06 13.88
CA GLY A 490 -52.86 -36.63 13.63
C GLY A 490 -53.02 -36.22 12.17
N ALA A 491 -54.15 -36.57 11.57
CA ALA A 491 -54.83 -35.91 10.45
C ALA A 491 -54.04 -35.52 9.17
N VAL A 492 -54.10 -36.43 8.19
CA VAL A 492 -53.97 -36.14 6.76
C VAL A 492 -55.30 -35.59 6.25
N LYS A 493 -55.28 -34.46 5.52
CA LYS A 493 -56.37 -34.09 4.60
C LYS A 493 -55.77 -33.88 3.21
N ARG A 494 -56.00 -34.87 2.34
CA ARG A 494 -55.85 -34.77 0.88
C ARG A 494 -56.84 -33.72 0.36
N ILE A 495 -56.46 -32.95 -0.66
CA ILE A 495 -57.28 -32.73 -1.87
C ILE A 495 -56.33 -32.65 -3.07
N ASP A 496 -56.77 -33.32 -4.14
CA ASP A 496 -56.13 -33.56 -5.41
C ASP A 496 -55.95 -32.31 -6.28
N GLY A 497 -55.23 -32.50 -7.38
CA GLY A 497 -54.81 -31.45 -8.30
C GLY A 497 -55.90 -30.94 -9.24
N ALA A 498 -55.55 -29.96 -10.06
CA ALA A 498 -55.82 -29.96 -11.49
C ALA A 498 -55.18 -28.73 -12.15
N ALA A 499 -54.74 -28.95 -13.38
CA ALA A 499 -54.27 -27.96 -14.32
C ALA A 499 -55.35 -26.94 -14.71
N GLY A 500 -54.92 -25.77 -15.18
CA GLY A 500 -55.72 -24.98 -16.13
C GLY A 500 -55.66 -23.47 -15.98
N SER A 501 -55.19 -22.83 -17.06
CA SER A 501 -55.62 -21.53 -17.60
C SER A 501 -55.26 -20.20 -16.90
N ARG A 502 -54.61 -19.34 -17.71
CA ARG A 502 -54.51 -17.88 -17.64
C ARG A 502 -55.89 -17.20 -17.46
N PRO A 503 -55.96 -15.97 -16.94
CA PRO A 503 -55.98 -14.81 -17.86
C PRO A 503 -55.21 -13.57 -17.35
N ALA A 504 -55.09 -12.61 -18.28
CA ALA A 504 -54.40 -11.34 -18.19
C ALA A 504 -55.03 -10.32 -17.24
N THR A 505 -54.21 -9.39 -16.73
CA THR A 505 -54.65 -8.02 -16.40
C THR A 505 -53.60 -6.97 -16.76
N LYS A 506 -54.10 -5.97 -17.50
CA LYS A 506 -53.62 -4.59 -17.67
C LYS A 506 -53.47 -3.94 -16.26
N GLY A 507 -52.69 -2.90 -15.98
CA GLY A 507 -51.90 -1.95 -16.75
C GLY A 507 -51.59 -0.72 -15.87
N ARG A 508 -51.02 0.31 -16.51
CA ARG A 508 -50.80 1.72 -16.09
C ARG A 508 -49.59 2.05 -15.20
N GLY A 509 -48.80 3.01 -15.70
CA GLY A 509 -47.89 3.81 -14.89
C GLY A 509 -46.79 4.61 -15.60
N LYS A 510 -46.96 5.10 -16.84
CA LYS A 510 -46.03 6.08 -17.44
C LYS A 510 -46.15 7.42 -16.68
N ARG A 511 -45.04 7.98 -16.18
CA ARG A 511 -44.92 9.40 -15.86
C ARG A 511 -43.78 9.99 -16.68
N ALA A 512 -44.16 10.83 -17.65
CA ALA A 512 -43.27 11.71 -18.39
C ALA A 512 -42.98 12.94 -17.52
N GLY A 513 -41.69 13.24 -17.32
CA GLY A 513 -41.23 14.52 -16.77
C GLY A 513 -41.31 15.58 -17.86
N LYS A 514 -42.09 16.63 -17.59
CA LYS A 514 -42.38 17.75 -18.47
C LYS A 514 -41.26 18.79 -18.35
N VAL A 515 -40.72 19.18 -19.49
CA VAL A 515 -39.90 20.37 -19.70
C VAL A 515 -40.71 21.61 -19.29
N GLN A 516 -40.12 22.49 -18.50
CA GLN A 516 -40.60 23.85 -18.33
C GLN A 516 -39.39 24.79 -18.35
N GLY A 517 -39.27 25.51 -19.46
CA GLY A 517 -38.37 26.65 -19.55
C GLY A 517 -38.90 27.80 -18.69
N ARG A 518 -37.97 28.59 -18.17
CA ARG A 518 -38.23 29.96 -17.75
C ARG A 518 -37.12 30.83 -18.34
N LYS A 519 -37.51 31.65 -19.30
CA LYS A 519 -36.87 32.93 -19.58
C LYS A 519 -37.22 33.89 -18.45
N GLY A 520 -36.24 34.70 -18.09
CA GLY A 520 -36.27 35.81 -17.14
C GLY A 520 -34.85 36.32 -17.10
#